data_AF-A0A3D2V2T9-F1
#
_entry.id   AF-A0A3D2V2T9-F1
#
_cell.length_a   1.000
_cell.length_b   1.000
_cell.length_c   1.000
_cell.angle_alpha   90.00
_cell.angle_beta   90.00
_cell.angle_gamma   90.00
#
_symmetry.space_group_name_H-M   'P 1'
#
loop_
_entity.id
_entity.type
_entity.pdbx_description
1 polymer ?
#
loop_
_entity_poly.entity_id
_entity_poly.type
_entity_poly.pdbx_seq_one_letter_code
_entity_poly.pdbx_strand_id
1 'polypeptide(L)'
;MTIRVDAHQHFWDLNRTEFEYGWLGAEGNEAINRSFMPSDLVSRMSQVGIDKTVFVQTQHDIRENTWALELANENPFIAGVVGWVDLASDVCEEQLAQFADDPKFVGIRHITQDEPDVDFIVRDEIITGLKVLEKHNIPFDLLFYVQHVHHAKTVASLLPNLPLVI
;
A
#
# COMPACT_ATOMS: atom_id res chain seq x y z
N MET A 1 -15.80 19.44 13.94
CA MET A 1 -15.54 18.14 14.59
C MET A 1 -14.22 17.62 14.04
N THR A 2 -13.38 16.98 14.84
CA THR A 2 -12.11 16.40 14.38
C THR A 2 -12.39 15.07 13.69
N ILE A 3 -11.91 14.90 12.46
CA ILE A 3 -12.00 13.64 11.72
C ILE A 3 -10.97 12.66 12.31
N ARG A 4 -11.37 11.43 12.60
CA ARG A 4 -10.48 10.33 12.99
C ARG A 4 -10.29 9.36 11.83
N VAL A 5 -9.03 9.12 11.47
CA VAL A 5 -8.66 8.26 10.35
C VAL A 5 -7.92 7.03 10.90
N ASP A 6 -8.37 5.84 10.52
CA ASP A 6 -7.56 4.64 10.56
C ASP A 6 -6.67 4.61 9.31
N ALA A 7 -5.39 4.93 9.48
CA ALA A 7 -4.48 5.14 8.36
C ALA A 7 -4.00 3.84 7.71
N HIS A 8 -4.36 2.66 8.23
CA HIS A 8 -3.86 1.40 7.71
C HIS A 8 -4.85 0.26 7.91
N GLN A 9 -5.53 -0.14 6.84
CA GLN A 9 -6.32 -1.37 6.79
C GLN A 9 -6.26 -2.01 5.41
N HIS A 10 -6.72 -3.25 5.32
CA HIS A 10 -6.69 -4.06 4.10
C HIS A 10 -8.07 -4.64 3.80
N PHE A 11 -8.33 -4.82 2.51
CA PHE A 11 -9.43 -5.64 2.02
C PHE A 11 -8.88 -6.72 1.08
N TRP A 12 -9.55 -7.85 1.03
CA TRP A 12 -9.30 -8.90 0.04
C TRP A 12 -10.58 -9.70 -0.20
N ASP A 13 -10.80 -10.08 -1.46
CA ASP A 13 -11.93 -10.90 -1.86
C ASP A 13 -11.47 -12.20 -2.50
N LEU A 14 -11.64 -13.32 -1.79
CA LEU A 14 -11.27 -14.65 -2.27
C LEU A 14 -12.06 -15.11 -3.50
N ASN A 15 -13.15 -14.42 -3.87
CA ASN A 15 -13.86 -14.70 -5.12
C ASN A 15 -13.17 -14.07 -6.34
N ARG A 16 -12.25 -13.12 -6.15
CA ARG A 16 -11.44 -12.51 -7.22
C ARG A 16 -10.23 -13.38 -7.49
N THR A 17 -10.39 -14.35 -8.39
CA THR A 17 -9.38 -15.34 -8.75
C THR A 17 -8.19 -14.77 -9.54
N GLU A 18 -8.27 -13.52 -9.97
CA GLU A 18 -7.18 -12.82 -10.64
C GLU A 18 -6.08 -12.32 -9.68
N PHE A 19 -6.36 -12.34 -8.37
CA PHE A 19 -5.45 -11.93 -7.29
C PHE A 19 -4.87 -13.12 -6.55
N GLU A 20 -3.65 -12.94 -6.03
CA GLU A 20 -2.85 -14.01 -5.43
C GLU A 20 -2.95 -13.98 -3.90
N TYR A 21 -3.81 -14.85 -3.37
CA TYR A 21 -4.06 -14.96 -1.93
C TYR A 21 -3.39 -16.16 -1.26
N GLY A 22 -2.37 -16.74 -1.89
CA GLY A 22 -1.67 -17.92 -1.37
C GLY A 22 -1.09 -17.73 0.04
N TRP A 23 -0.72 -16.50 0.40
CA TRP A 23 -0.21 -16.12 1.72
C TRP A 23 -1.23 -16.33 2.85
N LEU A 24 -2.55 -16.33 2.58
CA LEU A 24 -3.58 -16.63 3.57
C LEU A 24 -3.60 -18.10 4.00
N GLY A 25 -2.98 -18.98 3.21
CA GLY A 25 -2.82 -20.40 3.55
C GLY A 25 -1.69 -20.71 4.53
N ALA A 26 -0.89 -19.72 4.93
CA ALA A 26 0.19 -19.90 5.89
C ALA A 26 -0.35 -20.23 7.30
N GLU A 27 0.42 -21.02 8.05
CA GLU A 27 0.10 -21.36 9.45
C GLU A 27 -0.05 -20.09 10.29
N GLY A 28 -1.12 -20.01 11.10
CA GLY A 28 -1.42 -18.84 11.93
C GLY A 28 -2.36 -17.81 11.28
N ASN A 29 -2.66 -17.95 9.98
CA ASN A 29 -3.58 -17.06 9.26
C ASN A 29 -5.03 -17.54 9.27
N GLU A 30 -5.40 -18.55 10.06
CA GLU A 30 -6.73 -19.19 10.00
C GLU A 30 -7.87 -18.20 10.28
N ALA A 31 -7.65 -17.24 11.18
CA ALA A 31 -8.64 -16.22 11.51
C ALA A 31 -8.88 -15.21 10.37
N ILE A 32 -7.90 -15.03 9.49
CA ILE A 32 -7.92 -14.08 8.38
C ILE A 32 -8.14 -14.74 7.02
N ASN A 33 -8.11 -16.08 6.93
CA ASN A 33 -8.30 -16.85 5.71
C ASN A 33 -9.79 -16.91 5.27
N ARG A 34 -10.36 -15.75 4.98
CA ARG A 34 -11.70 -15.51 4.43
C ARG A 34 -11.73 -14.12 3.80
N SER A 35 -12.67 -13.79 2.92
CA SER A 35 -12.80 -12.43 2.40
C SER A 35 -13.06 -11.41 3.52
N PHE A 36 -12.47 -10.23 3.39
CA PHE A 36 -12.79 -9.03 4.18
C PHE A 36 -13.09 -7.88 3.23
N MET A 37 -14.32 -7.38 3.29
CA MET A 37 -14.85 -6.36 2.40
C MET A 37 -15.32 -5.13 3.18
N PRO A 38 -15.58 -3.98 2.52
CA PRO A 38 -16.06 -2.76 3.18
C PRO A 38 -17.22 -2.96 4.18
N SER A 39 -18.17 -3.86 3.87
CA SER A 39 -19.29 -4.18 4.75
C SER A 39 -18.89 -4.79 6.08
N ASP A 40 -17.75 -5.51 6.14
CA ASP A 40 -17.23 -6.09 7.38
C ASP A 40 -16.66 -5.00 8.31
N LEU A 41 -16.18 -3.88 7.76
CA LEU A 41 -15.49 -2.83 8.50
C LEU A 41 -16.42 -1.72 9.02
N VAL A 42 -17.45 -1.34 8.26
CA VAL A 42 -18.34 -0.20 8.59
C VAL A 42 -18.92 -0.28 10.02
N SER A 43 -19.37 -1.46 10.42
CA SER A 43 -19.95 -1.67 11.76
C SER A 43 -18.91 -1.49 12.87
N ARG A 44 -17.65 -1.88 12.62
CA ARG A 44 -16.54 -1.77 13.57
C ARG A 44 -16.08 -0.34 13.72
N MET A 45 -15.93 0.39 12.61
CA MET A 45 -15.57 1.81 12.62
C MET A 45 -16.51 2.63 13.53
N SER A 46 -17.81 2.40 13.39
CA SER A 46 -18.84 3.09 14.21
C SER A 46 -18.70 2.78 15.70
N GLN A 47 -18.31 1.55 16.07
CA GLN A 47 -18.15 1.13 17.47
C GLN A 47 -16.96 1.79 18.16
N VAL A 48 -15.89 2.09 17.40
CA VAL A 48 -14.65 2.67 17.93
C VAL A 48 -14.50 4.16 17.61
N GLY A 49 -15.46 4.74 16.87
CA GLY A 49 -15.48 6.16 16.51
C GLY A 49 -14.39 6.52 15.50
N ILE A 50 -14.15 5.67 14.49
CA ILE A 50 -13.33 6.01 13.32
C ILE A 50 -14.25 6.52 12.20
N ASP A 51 -13.88 7.65 11.60
CA ASP A 51 -14.69 8.30 10.56
C ASP A 51 -14.27 7.87 9.14
N LYS A 52 -12.97 7.65 8.94
CA LYS A 52 -12.36 7.33 7.64
C LYS A 52 -11.29 6.26 7.77
N THR A 53 -10.97 5.59 6.66
CA THR A 53 -9.87 4.64 6.58
C THR A 53 -9.00 4.89 5.36
N VAL A 54 -7.79 4.34 5.36
CA VAL A 54 -6.92 4.24 4.18
C VAL A 54 -6.73 2.77 3.86
N PHE A 55 -7.04 2.37 2.62
CA PHE A 55 -6.70 1.03 2.13
C PHE A 55 -5.21 0.99 1.82
N VAL A 56 -4.55 -0.09 2.19
CA VAL A 56 -3.15 -0.36 1.83
C VAL A 56 -3.12 -1.67 1.05
N GLN A 57 -2.35 -1.72 -0.04
CA GLN A 57 -2.21 -2.88 -0.92
C GLN A 57 -1.93 -4.18 -0.15
N THR A 58 -2.22 -5.33 -0.77
CA THR A 58 -1.94 -6.67 -0.22
C THR A 58 -1.03 -7.52 -1.11
N GLN A 59 -0.74 -7.07 -2.33
CA GLN A 59 0.06 -7.79 -3.31
C GLN A 59 0.80 -6.85 -4.26
N HIS A 60 1.76 -7.41 -5.00
CA HIS A 60 2.50 -6.70 -6.06
C HIS A 60 1.77 -6.77 -7.40
N ASP A 61 0.55 -6.23 -7.45
CA ASP A 61 -0.27 -6.22 -8.65
C ASP A 61 -0.93 -4.85 -8.88
N ILE A 62 -0.60 -4.22 -10.01
CA ILE A 62 -1.16 -2.91 -10.39
C ILE A 62 -2.69 -2.94 -10.55
N ARG A 63 -3.28 -4.10 -10.83
CA ARG A 63 -4.74 -4.28 -10.93
C ARG A 63 -5.43 -4.11 -9.58
N GLU A 64 -4.71 -4.31 -8.48
CA GLU A 64 -5.23 -4.06 -7.12
C GLU A 64 -5.49 -2.57 -6.90
N ASN A 65 -4.68 -1.67 -7.49
CA ASN A 65 -4.92 -0.23 -7.40
C ASN A 65 -6.28 0.14 -7.97
N THR A 66 -6.60 -0.36 -9.17
CA THR A 66 -7.88 -0.10 -9.84
C THR A 66 -9.04 -0.61 -8.97
N TRP A 67 -8.95 -1.84 -8.49
CA TRP A 67 -9.97 -2.41 -7.62
C TRP A 67 -10.15 -1.64 -6.31
N ALA A 68 -9.04 -1.25 -5.66
CA ALA A 68 -9.08 -0.50 -4.42
C ALA A 68 -9.67 0.92 -4.60
N LEU A 69 -9.36 1.58 -5.72
CA LEU A 69 -9.96 2.88 -6.07
C LEU A 69 -11.45 2.76 -6.39
N GLU A 70 -11.88 1.69 -7.08
CA GLU A 70 -13.30 1.36 -7.27
C GLU A 70 -14.01 1.20 -5.92
N LEU A 71 -13.45 0.39 -5.00
CA LEU A 71 -13.98 0.26 -3.65
C LEU A 71 -14.06 1.61 -2.93
N ALA A 72 -13.02 2.44 -3.04
CA ALA A 72 -12.99 3.74 -2.40
C ALA A 72 -14.03 4.70 -2.97
N ASN A 73 -14.36 4.59 -4.26
CA ASN A 73 -15.42 5.35 -4.92
C ASN A 73 -16.82 4.93 -4.50
N GLU A 74 -17.04 3.63 -4.30
CA GLU A 74 -18.30 3.09 -3.79
C GLU A 74 -18.49 3.32 -2.28
N ASN A 75 -17.39 3.47 -1.54
CA ASN A 75 -17.38 3.55 -0.08
C ASN A 75 -16.70 4.84 0.40
N PRO A 76 -17.45 5.94 0.58
CA PRO A 76 -16.87 7.25 0.93
C PRO A 76 -16.10 7.30 2.25
N PHE A 77 -16.19 6.28 3.10
CA PHE A 77 -15.39 6.18 4.32
C PHE A 77 -13.93 5.84 4.02
N ILE A 78 -13.61 5.24 2.87
CA ILE A 78 -12.25 5.02 2.41
C ILE A 78 -11.75 6.35 1.83
N ALA A 79 -10.90 7.04 2.59
CA ALA A 79 -10.37 8.35 2.24
C ALA A 79 -9.15 8.29 1.31
N GLY A 80 -8.48 7.15 1.24
CA GLY A 80 -7.31 6.98 0.39
C GLY A 80 -6.94 5.52 0.16
N VAL A 81 -6.11 5.32 -0.85
CA VAL A 81 -5.53 4.07 -1.32
C VAL A 81 -4.02 4.25 -1.40
N VAL A 82 -3.29 3.46 -0.62
CA VAL A 82 -1.86 3.22 -0.77
C VAL A 82 -1.71 1.99 -1.67
N GLY A 83 -1.39 2.24 -2.94
CA GLY A 83 -1.32 1.22 -3.97
C GLY A 83 0.09 0.64 -4.15
N TRP A 84 0.31 0.03 -5.30
CA TRP A 84 1.57 -0.54 -5.72
C TRP A 84 1.92 -0.16 -7.16
N VAL A 85 3.20 0.09 -7.42
CA VAL A 85 3.80 0.16 -8.76
C VAL A 85 5.11 -0.61 -8.72
N ASP A 86 5.58 -1.07 -9.87
CA ASP A 86 6.86 -1.75 -9.96
C ASP A 86 8.00 -0.73 -9.96
N LEU A 87 8.62 -0.53 -8.79
CA LEU A 87 9.73 0.40 -8.59
C LEU A 87 10.99 0.03 -9.40
N ALA A 88 11.13 -1.23 -9.82
CA ALA A 88 12.26 -1.67 -10.65
C ALA A 88 12.00 -1.50 -12.15
N SER A 89 10.77 -1.15 -12.54
CA SER A 89 10.37 -1.08 -13.94
C SER A 89 10.86 0.21 -14.62
N ASP A 90 11.36 0.09 -15.85
CA ASP A 90 11.66 1.23 -16.72
C ASP A 90 10.43 2.10 -17.01
N VAL A 91 9.21 1.54 -16.84
CA VAL A 91 7.93 2.23 -17.02
C VAL A 91 7.25 2.58 -15.70
N CYS A 92 7.97 2.60 -14.56
CA CYS A 92 7.44 2.96 -13.24
C CYS A 92 6.67 4.31 -13.25
N GLU A 93 7.19 5.33 -13.96
CA GLU A 93 6.53 6.63 -14.05
C GLU A 93 5.22 6.56 -14.87
N GLU A 94 5.17 5.75 -15.92
CA GLU A 94 3.95 5.53 -16.71
C GLU A 94 2.91 4.74 -15.91
N GLN A 95 3.33 3.79 -15.08
CA GLN A 95 2.45 3.07 -14.15
C GLN A 95 1.84 4.03 -13.13
N LEU A 96 2.64 4.90 -12.54
CA LEU A 96 2.17 5.90 -11.58
C LEU A 96 1.20 6.90 -12.21
N ALA A 97 1.49 7.36 -13.44
CA ALA A 97 0.67 8.33 -14.15
C ALA A 97 -0.77 7.86 -14.41
N GLN A 98 -1.03 6.54 -14.38
CA GLN A 98 -2.39 6.00 -14.51
C GLN A 98 -3.30 6.34 -13.33
N PHE A 99 -2.73 6.62 -12.15
CA PHE A 99 -3.47 6.81 -10.90
C PHE A 99 -3.21 8.17 -10.24
N ALA A 100 -2.14 8.89 -10.64
CA ALA A 100 -1.71 10.13 -10.00
C ALA A 100 -2.75 11.26 -10.00
N ASP A 101 -3.69 11.26 -10.96
CA ASP A 101 -4.78 12.24 -11.02
C ASP A 101 -5.98 11.88 -10.13
N ASP A 102 -6.04 10.67 -9.57
CA ASP A 102 -7.10 10.28 -8.64
C ASP A 102 -6.78 10.81 -7.23
N PRO A 103 -7.63 11.69 -6.64
CA PRO A 103 -7.36 12.29 -5.34
C PRO A 103 -7.35 11.28 -4.17
N LYS A 104 -7.84 10.06 -4.38
CA LYS A 104 -7.78 8.99 -3.39
C LYS A 104 -6.55 8.11 -3.55
N PHE A 105 -5.74 8.28 -4.60
CA PHE A 105 -4.45 7.61 -4.70
C PHE A 105 -3.41 8.40 -3.88
N VAL A 106 -3.15 7.96 -2.66
CA VAL A 106 -2.45 8.78 -1.64
C VAL A 106 -1.06 8.28 -1.29
N GLY A 107 -0.62 7.15 -1.85
CA GLY A 107 0.70 6.61 -1.57
C GLY A 107 0.99 5.32 -2.32
N ILE A 108 2.23 4.86 -2.17
CA ILE A 108 2.71 3.57 -2.67
C ILE A 108 3.32 2.79 -1.51
N ARG A 109 3.12 1.48 -1.50
CA ARG A 109 3.86 0.55 -0.65
C ARG A 109 4.46 -0.55 -1.50
N HIS A 110 5.67 -1.00 -1.16
CA HIS A 110 6.21 -2.28 -1.62
C HIS A 110 6.32 -3.26 -0.44
N ILE A 111 5.92 -4.53 -0.62
CA ILE A 111 6.14 -5.60 0.38
C ILE A 111 7.61 -5.99 0.43
N THR A 112 8.44 -5.06 0.90
CA THR A 112 9.90 -5.20 0.95
C THR A 112 10.33 -6.32 1.88
N GLN A 113 9.58 -6.51 2.97
CA GLN A 113 9.95 -7.47 4.00
C GLN A 113 10.03 -8.93 3.50
N ASP A 114 9.32 -9.27 2.42
CA ASP A 114 9.29 -10.62 1.83
C ASP A 114 10.19 -10.74 0.58
N GLU A 115 10.94 -9.69 0.24
CA GLU A 115 11.94 -9.76 -0.82
C GLU A 115 13.10 -10.70 -0.42
N PRO A 116 13.62 -11.54 -1.33
CA PRO A 116 14.67 -12.52 -1.00
C PRO A 116 15.99 -11.89 -0.56
N ASP A 117 16.26 -10.66 -0.98
CA ASP A 117 17.47 -9.93 -0.59
C ASP A 117 17.10 -8.76 0.31
N VAL A 118 17.73 -8.80 1.49
CA VAL A 118 17.55 -7.88 2.63
C VAL A 118 17.87 -6.43 2.23
N ASP A 119 18.69 -6.24 1.20
CA ASP A 119 19.11 -4.93 0.69
C ASP A 119 18.28 -4.46 -0.52
N PHE A 120 17.18 -5.15 -0.86
CA PHE A 120 16.31 -4.83 -1.99
C PHE A 120 15.99 -3.34 -2.13
N ILE A 121 15.55 -2.69 -1.04
CA ILE A 121 15.04 -1.32 -1.07
C ILE A 121 16.12 -0.27 -1.38
N VAL A 122 17.40 -0.62 -1.24
CA VAL A 122 18.53 0.28 -1.51
C VAL A 122 19.28 -0.04 -2.80
N ARG A 123 18.78 -0.99 -3.62
CA ARG A 123 19.33 -1.25 -4.95
C ARG A 123 19.11 -0.06 -5.88
N ASP A 124 20.02 0.12 -6.83
CA ASP A 124 20.03 1.28 -7.73
C ASP A 124 18.74 1.40 -8.56
N GLU A 125 18.19 0.28 -9.04
CA GLU A 125 16.92 0.24 -9.77
C GLU A 125 15.74 0.67 -8.88
N ILE A 126 15.70 0.25 -7.62
CA ILE A 126 14.64 0.61 -6.68
C ILE A 126 14.74 2.07 -6.26
N ILE A 127 15.95 2.55 -5.98
CA ILE A 127 16.20 3.98 -5.73
C ILE A 127 15.75 4.82 -6.94
N THR A 128 15.90 4.32 -8.16
CA THR A 128 15.41 5.00 -9.37
C THR A 128 13.88 5.11 -9.38
N GLY A 129 13.15 4.02 -9.05
CA GLY A 129 11.69 4.08 -8.87
C GLY A 129 11.26 5.02 -7.73
N LEU A 130 11.96 4.99 -6.59
CA LEU A 130 11.66 5.89 -5.48
C LEU A 130 11.90 7.37 -5.81
N LYS A 131 12.85 7.69 -6.69
CA LYS A 131 13.02 9.06 -7.23
C LYS A 131 11.82 9.51 -8.06
N VAL A 132 11.13 8.59 -8.74
CA VAL A 132 9.87 8.91 -9.43
C VAL A 132 8.81 9.30 -8.40
N LEU A 133 8.68 8.57 -7.30
CA LEU A 133 7.74 8.93 -6.23
C LEU A 133 8.08 10.30 -5.61
N GLU A 134 9.37 10.57 -5.36
CA GLU A 134 9.83 11.87 -4.84
C GLU A 134 9.49 13.01 -5.80
N LYS A 135 9.74 12.82 -7.11
CA LYS A 135 9.42 13.79 -8.18
C LYS A 135 7.94 14.16 -8.19
N HIS A 136 7.06 13.19 -7.94
CA HIS A 136 5.61 13.38 -7.93
C HIS A 136 5.03 13.65 -6.54
N ASN A 137 5.88 13.75 -5.51
CA ASN A 137 5.48 13.93 -4.11
C ASN A 137 4.45 12.88 -3.63
N ILE A 138 4.64 11.63 -4.07
CA ILE A 138 3.81 10.49 -3.65
C ILE A 138 4.47 9.81 -2.45
N PRO A 139 3.81 9.74 -1.28
CA PRO A 139 4.34 9.07 -0.10
C PRO A 139 4.68 7.60 -0.35
N PHE A 140 5.70 7.12 0.34
CA PHE A 140 6.10 5.72 0.33
C PHE A 140 6.03 5.10 1.73
N ASP A 141 5.30 3.99 1.85
CA ASP A 141 5.15 3.21 3.07
C ASP A 141 6.27 2.15 3.18
N LEU A 142 7.08 2.25 4.23
CA LEU A 142 8.22 1.38 4.51
C LEU A 142 7.78 0.13 5.28
N LEU A 143 7.40 -0.93 4.56
CA LEU A 143 7.05 -2.22 5.17
C LEU A 143 8.30 -3.06 5.45
N PHE A 144 8.83 -2.96 6.67
CA PHE A 144 10.11 -3.54 7.08
C PHE A 144 10.01 -4.49 8.28
N TYR A 145 10.73 -5.61 8.22
CA TYR A 145 11.19 -6.30 9.42
C TYR A 145 12.30 -5.49 10.12
N VAL A 146 12.56 -5.81 11.39
CA VAL A 146 13.61 -5.17 12.21
C VAL A 146 14.97 -5.16 11.49
N GLN A 147 15.30 -6.23 10.76
CA GLN A 147 16.55 -6.33 10.02
C GLN A 147 16.68 -5.27 8.91
N HIS A 148 15.57 -4.78 8.34
CA HIS A 148 15.57 -3.78 7.27
C HIS A 148 15.58 -2.33 7.78
N VAL A 149 15.33 -2.09 9.07
CA VAL A 149 15.15 -0.72 9.63
C VAL A 149 16.35 0.19 9.37
N HIS A 150 17.57 -0.36 9.29
CA HIS A 150 18.76 0.41 8.97
C HIS A 150 18.69 1.08 7.58
N HIS A 151 17.94 0.49 6.64
CA HIS A 151 17.70 1.07 5.31
C HIS A 151 16.76 2.26 5.32
N ALA A 152 15.89 2.43 6.32
CA ALA A 152 15.03 3.62 6.42
C ALA A 152 15.88 4.91 6.46
N LYS A 153 17.00 4.88 7.19
CA LYS A 153 17.95 5.99 7.23
C LYS A 153 18.63 6.22 5.87
N THR A 154 19.02 5.14 5.19
CA THR A 154 19.67 5.20 3.88
C THR A 154 18.74 5.83 2.85
N VAL A 155 17.50 5.33 2.73
CA VAL A 155 16.46 5.84 1.83
C VAL A 155 16.19 7.32 2.13
N ALA A 156 15.94 7.69 3.38
CA ALA A 156 15.69 9.08 3.78
C ALA A 156 16.88 10.02 3.50
N SER A 157 18.12 9.50 3.51
CA SER A 157 19.31 10.30 3.19
C SER A 157 19.49 10.49 1.67
N LEU A 158 19.11 9.50 0.87
CA LEU A 158 19.19 9.56 -0.58
C LEU A 158 18.04 10.36 -1.21
N LEU A 159 16.87 10.36 -0.55
CA LEU A 159 15.61 10.92 -1.03
C LEU A 159 15.00 11.85 0.05
N PRO A 160 15.65 12.99 0.35
CA PRO A 160 15.30 13.81 1.50
C PRO A 160 13.93 14.51 1.39
N ASN A 161 13.33 14.53 0.20
CA ASN A 161 12.01 15.14 -0.02
C ASN A 161 10.90 14.09 -0.21
N LEU A 162 11.23 12.80 -0.27
CA LEU A 162 10.23 11.74 -0.36
C LEU A 162 9.51 11.62 0.99
N PRO A 163 8.18 11.79 1.07
CA PRO A 163 7.45 11.51 2.30
C PRO A 163 7.51 10.01 2.59
N LEU A 164 7.99 9.65 3.77
CA LEU A 164 8.11 8.26 4.22
C LEU A 164 7.18 8.01 5.39
N VAL A 165 6.45 6.90 5.34
CA VAL A 165 5.64 6.38 6.45
C VAL A 165 6.32 5.10 6.95
N ILE A 166 6.50 4.99 8.27
CA ILE A 166 7.12 3.84 8.95
C ILE A 166 6.09 3.25 9.92
#